data_AF-A0A2H0UPZ9-F1
#
_entry.id   AF-A0A2H0UPZ9-F1
#
_cell.length_a   1.000
_cell.length_b   1.000
_cell.length_c   1.000
_cell.angle_alpha   90.00
_cell.angle_beta   90.00
_cell.angle_gamma   90.00
#
_symmetry.space_group_name_H-M   'P 1'
#
loop_
_entity.id
_entity.type
_entity.pdbx_description
1 polymer ?
#
loop_
_entity_poly.entity_id
_entity_poly.type
_entity_poly.pdbx_seq_one_letter_code
_entity_poly.pdbx_strand_id
1 'polypeptide(L)'
;MSINPYSGVIQWVPTSAQGNLTHTVRVEASAGSDSVSQTYQVFVTQPTTGGPNIVYVPGPTRTIVQTAPVADLDIFNLRVDNDEQMNVIVSFETTITASSRVVYSLSSHVDDEDNINLYEFSRSNGGQTTFHQINLGQLQMNTTYYMRVIATAGSQTDMTGELGFVQLPTGIIFGSNTTGQVYRDDGSAFASVLASIGAFLISPWFLLLIIIILLIILLMRRGSEASYVHTSGPVEIKS
;
A
#
# COMPACT_ATOMS: atom_id res chain seq x y z
N MET A 1 5.83 -2.50 38.60
CA MET A 1 4.85 -2.18 37.53
C MET A 1 3.68 -1.45 38.17
N SER A 2 3.00 -0.60 37.42
CA SER A 2 1.74 0.02 37.84
C SER A 2 0.76 0.01 36.66
N ILE A 3 -0.53 0.01 36.96
CA ILE A 3 -1.60 0.18 35.98
C ILE A 3 -2.49 1.33 36.45
N ASN A 4 -2.80 2.25 35.55
CA ASN A 4 -3.80 3.28 35.82
C ASN A 4 -5.20 2.68 35.57
N PRO A 5 -6.06 2.56 36.59
CA PRO A 5 -7.35 1.90 36.44
C PRO A 5 -8.37 2.72 35.62
N TYR A 6 -8.14 4.02 35.42
CA TYR A 6 -9.03 4.89 34.64
C TYR A 6 -8.58 5.02 33.18
N SER A 7 -7.27 5.03 32.91
CA SER A 7 -6.74 5.18 31.55
C SER A 7 -6.23 3.88 30.92
N GLY A 8 -6.10 2.80 31.70
CA GLY A 8 -5.56 1.52 31.24
C GLY A 8 -4.05 1.54 30.96
N VAL A 9 -3.35 2.65 31.25
CA VAL A 9 -1.91 2.78 31.01
C VAL A 9 -1.14 1.87 31.97
N ILE A 10 -0.36 0.95 31.40
CA ILE A 10 0.56 0.07 32.14
C ILE A 10 1.96 0.70 32.09
N GLN A 11 2.57 0.93 33.25
CA GLN A 11 3.95 1.36 33.37
C GLN A 11 4.81 0.25 33.96
N TRP A 12 5.88 -0.08 33.26
CA TRP A 12 6.87 -1.05 33.69
C TRP A 12 8.26 -0.56 33.31
N VAL A 13 9.19 -0.66 34.26
CA VAL A 13 10.61 -0.42 34.03
C VAL A 13 11.29 -1.80 34.03
N PRO A 14 11.81 -2.26 32.88
CA PRO A 14 12.51 -3.54 32.79
C PRO A 14 13.78 -3.55 33.65
N THR A 15 14.10 -4.72 34.23
CA THR A 15 15.39 -4.95 34.90
C THR A 15 16.47 -5.32 33.87
N SER A 16 17.74 -5.25 34.27
CA SER A 16 18.86 -5.64 33.41
C SER A 16 18.78 -7.09 32.93
N ALA A 17 18.21 -8.01 33.72
CA ALA A 17 18.03 -9.40 33.33
C ALA A 17 16.92 -9.60 32.27
N GLN A 18 16.08 -8.60 32.05
CA GLN A 18 14.97 -8.63 31.08
C GLN A 18 15.36 -7.98 29.74
N GLY A 19 16.59 -7.47 29.64
CA GLY A 19 17.10 -6.84 28.43
C GLY A 19 17.38 -7.82 27.30
N ASN A 20 17.22 -7.35 26.06
CA ASN A 20 17.45 -8.08 24.81
C ASN A 20 16.64 -9.38 24.67
N LEU A 21 15.43 -9.40 25.25
CA LEU A 21 14.52 -10.53 25.27
C LEU A 21 13.10 -10.09 24.89
N THR A 22 12.36 -10.99 24.26
CA THR A 22 10.92 -10.83 24.03
C THR A 22 10.15 -11.32 25.25
N HIS A 23 9.27 -10.46 25.77
CA HIS A 23 8.40 -10.78 26.90
C HIS A 23 6.95 -10.85 26.44
N THR A 24 6.23 -11.85 26.94
CA THR A 24 4.80 -11.99 26.69
C THR A 24 4.02 -11.27 27.77
N VAL A 25 3.27 -10.25 27.39
CA VAL A 25 2.39 -9.48 28.28
C VAL A 25 0.94 -9.89 28.00
N ARG A 26 0.30 -10.55 28.97
CA ARG A 26 -1.14 -10.84 28.92
C ARG A 26 -1.89 -9.80 29.74
N VAL A 27 -2.79 -9.06 29.08
CA VAL A 27 -3.69 -8.09 29.69
C VAL A 27 -5.06 -8.73 29.80
N GLU A 28 -5.71 -8.60 30.95
CA GLU A 28 -7.07 -9.09 31.17
C GLU A 28 -7.92 -7.96 31.75
N ALA A 29 -9.05 -7.69 31.11
CA ALA A 29 -10.08 -6.79 31.61
C ALA A 29 -11.24 -7.62 32.13
N SER A 30 -11.74 -7.33 33.33
CA SER A 30 -12.89 -8.03 33.92
C SER A 30 -13.95 -7.05 34.40
N ALA A 31 -15.21 -7.39 34.14
CA ALA A 31 -16.41 -6.69 34.62
C ALA A 31 -17.20 -7.56 35.60
N GLY A 32 -16.51 -8.13 36.60
CA GLY A 32 -17.12 -8.99 37.61
C GLY A 32 -17.18 -10.46 37.17
N SER A 33 -18.21 -10.84 36.40
CA SER A 33 -18.38 -12.23 35.93
C SER A 33 -17.76 -12.51 34.57
N ASP A 34 -17.53 -11.47 33.77
CA ASP A 34 -16.94 -11.58 32.44
C ASP A 34 -15.50 -11.10 32.44
N SER A 35 -14.62 -11.78 31.72
CA SER A 35 -13.27 -11.29 31.44
C SER A 35 -12.86 -11.51 29.99
N VAL A 36 -12.06 -10.56 29.48
CA VAL A 36 -11.49 -10.58 28.14
C VAL A 36 -9.99 -10.42 28.28
N SER A 37 -9.22 -11.32 27.67
CA SER A 37 -7.76 -11.24 27.70
C SER A 37 -7.13 -11.10 26.32
N GLN A 38 -6.10 -10.27 26.22
CA GLN A 38 -5.29 -10.08 25.03
C GLN A 38 -3.81 -10.24 25.38
N THR A 39 -3.04 -10.80 24.45
CA THR A 39 -1.61 -11.05 24.63
C THR A 39 -0.80 -10.22 23.65
N TYR A 40 0.28 -9.60 24.15
CA TYR A 40 1.23 -8.79 23.39
C TYR A 40 2.64 -9.35 23.56
N GLN A 41 3.46 -9.21 22.52
CA GLN A 41 4.89 -9.47 22.60
C GLN A 41 5.62 -8.13 22.68
N VAL A 42 6.44 -7.96 23.71
CA VAL A 42 7.22 -6.74 23.95
C VAL A 42 8.69 -7.10 23.94
N PHE A 43 9.43 -6.60 22.95
CA PHE A 43 10.87 -6.71 22.92
C PHE A 43 11.51 -5.58 23.75
N VAL A 44 12.31 -5.94 24.75
CA VAL A 44 13.04 -4.96 25.55
C VAL A 44 14.43 -4.79 24.99
N THR A 45 14.75 -3.60 24.53
CA THR A 45 16.13 -3.24 24.18
C THR A 45 16.91 -2.93 25.45
N GLN A 46 18.04 -3.62 25.66
CA GLN A 46 18.99 -3.24 26.69
C GLN A 46 20.02 -2.30 26.08
N PRO A 47 20.28 -1.12 26.68
CA PRO A 47 21.49 -0.39 26.35
C PRO A 47 22.67 -1.26 26.77
N THR A 48 23.55 -1.62 25.83
CA THR A 48 24.72 -2.47 26.07
C THR A 48 25.64 -1.84 27.12
N THR A 49 25.44 -2.20 28.39
CA THR A 49 26.38 -1.93 29.48
C THR A 49 27.06 -3.26 29.79
N GLY A 50 27.93 -3.69 28.88
CA GLY A 50 28.51 -5.03 28.86
C GLY A 50 29.88 -5.06 28.21
N GLY A 51 30.81 -4.26 28.74
CA GLY A 51 32.23 -4.59 28.65
C GLY A 51 32.57 -5.70 29.66
N PRO A 52 33.69 -6.43 29.48
CA PRO A 52 34.10 -7.48 30.42
C PRO A 52 34.19 -6.96 31.84
N ASN A 53 33.84 -7.79 32.82
CA ASN A 53 33.89 -7.45 34.24
C ASN A 53 35.36 -7.21 34.66
N ILE A 54 35.80 -5.95 34.66
CA ILE A 54 37.12 -5.58 35.17
C ILE A 54 37.02 -5.52 36.69
N VAL A 55 37.58 -6.51 37.37
CA VAL A 55 38.01 -6.34 38.76
C VAL A 55 38.96 -5.14 38.77
N TYR A 56 38.50 -4.01 39.32
CA TYR A 56 39.27 -2.79 39.38
C TYR A 56 40.51 -2.99 40.24
N VAL A 57 41.65 -3.17 39.59
CA VAL A 57 42.96 -2.80 40.14
C VAL A 57 43.25 -1.41 39.59
N PRO A 58 43.34 -0.34 40.41
CA PRO A 58 43.62 1.00 39.92
C PRO A 58 44.94 1.02 39.17
N GLY A 59 44.88 1.07 37.84
CA GLY A 59 45.98 1.36 36.93
C GLY A 59 45.62 2.57 36.06
N PRO A 60 46.61 3.23 35.43
CA PRO A 60 46.38 4.49 34.74
C PRO A 60 45.32 4.35 33.65
N THR A 61 44.36 5.28 33.65
CA THR A 61 43.20 5.35 32.75
C THR A 61 43.61 5.19 31.29
N ARG A 62 43.06 4.17 30.62
CA ARG A 62 43.12 4.02 29.16
C ARG A 62 41.73 4.27 28.58
N THR A 63 41.61 5.32 27.76
CA THR A 63 40.41 5.59 26.98
C THR A 63 40.34 4.58 25.84
N ILE A 64 39.41 3.63 25.91
CA ILE A 64 39.09 2.74 24.79
C ILE A 64 37.85 3.32 24.11
N VAL A 65 38.00 3.78 22.87
CA VAL A 65 36.89 4.21 22.03
C VAL A 65 36.14 2.95 21.60
N GLN A 66 34.93 2.73 22.12
CA GLN A 66 34.06 1.64 21.68
C GLN A 66 33.13 2.16 20.57
N THR A 67 33.31 1.65 19.36
CA THR A 67 32.46 1.97 18.21
C THR A 67 31.10 1.27 18.38
N ALA A 68 30.00 2.03 18.22
CA ALA A 68 28.65 1.50 18.23
C ALA A 68 28.45 0.43 17.12
N PRO A 69 27.51 -0.52 17.28
CA PRO A 69 27.13 -1.41 16.19
C PRO A 69 26.66 -0.58 14.98
N VAL A 70 27.25 -0.84 13.81
CA VAL A 70 26.86 -0.20 12.56
C VAL A 70 25.54 -0.86 12.13
N ALA A 71 24.50 -0.07 11.89
CA ALA A 71 23.24 -0.58 11.36
C ALA A 71 23.42 -1.09 9.92
N ASP A 72 22.75 -2.18 9.58
CA ASP A 72 22.79 -2.77 8.23
C ASP A 72 21.93 -1.96 7.26
N LEU A 73 22.39 -1.83 6.02
CA LEU A 73 21.71 -1.14 4.93
C LEU A 73 20.70 -2.09 4.27
N ASP A 74 19.42 -1.77 4.35
CA ASP A 74 18.35 -2.44 3.61
C ASP A 74 17.49 -1.41 2.85
N ILE A 75 17.01 -1.79 1.67
CA ILE A 75 16.03 -1.04 0.85
C ILE A 75 14.61 -1.55 1.10
N PHE A 76 13.66 -0.65 1.35
CA PHE A 76 12.25 -1.00 1.57
C PHE A 76 11.28 0.08 1.06
N ASN A 77 9.97 -0.21 1.11
CA ASN A 77 8.90 0.69 0.64
C ASN A 77 9.06 1.17 -0.82
N LEU A 78 9.59 0.30 -1.68
CA LEU A 78 9.76 0.58 -3.10
C LEU A 78 8.40 0.79 -3.80
N ARG A 79 8.28 1.90 -4.51
CA ARG A 79 7.11 2.27 -5.32
C ARG A 79 7.54 2.93 -6.63
N VAL A 80 6.75 2.70 -7.68
CA VAL A 80 6.94 3.26 -9.02
C VAL A 80 5.66 3.99 -9.39
N ASP A 81 5.76 5.30 -9.54
CA ASP A 81 4.64 6.19 -9.82
C ASP A 81 4.95 7.07 -11.03
N ASN A 82 3.94 7.79 -11.54
CA ASN A 82 4.14 8.86 -12.51
C ASN A 82 3.91 10.21 -11.82
N ASP A 83 4.73 11.20 -12.15
CA ASP A 83 4.43 12.59 -11.78
C ASP A 83 3.40 13.22 -12.73
N GLU A 84 3.04 14.48 -12.47
CA GLU A 84 2.11 15.27 -13.28
C GLU A 84 2.57 15.47 -14.74
N GLN A 85 3.87 15.32 -15.00
CA GLN A 85 4.47 15.41 -16.34
C GLN A 85 4.68 14.04 -16.99
N MET A 86 4.12 12.96 -16.41
CA MET A 86 4.30 11.58 -16.85
C MET A 86 5.75 11.09 -16.82
N ASN A 87 6.60 11.69 -15.98
CA ASN A 87 7.90 11.10 -15.68
C ASN A 87 7.71 9.93 -14.71
N VAL A 88 8.46 8.86 -14.93
CA VAL A 88 8.50 7.72 -14.01
C VAL A 88 9.34 8.10 -12.79
N ILE A 89 8.72 8.06 -11.62
CA ILE A 89 9.35 8.33 -10.33
C ILE A 89 9.44 7.03 -9.55
N VAL A 90 10.67 6.61 -9.25
CA VAL A 90 10.94 5.48 -8.36
C VAL A 90 11.26 6.04 -6.98
N SER A 91 10.54 5.58 -5.96
CA SER A 91 10.79 6.01 -4.58
C SER A 91 10.81 4.85 -3.60
N PHE A 92 11.65 4.99 -2.58
CA PHE A 92 11.96 3.94 -1.61
C PHE A 92 12.64 4.56 -0.38
N GLU A 93 12.83 3.75 0.65
CA GLU A 93 13.49 4.11 1.89
C GLU A 93 14.68 3.17 2.18
N THR A 94 15.62 3.66 2.98
CA THR A 94 16.76 2.88 3.48
C THR A 94 16.86 2.99 5.00
N THR A 95 17.35 1.92 5.64
CA THR A 95 17.51 1.82 7.11
C THR A 95 18.54 2.81 7.68
N ILE A 96 19.55 3.16 6.87
CA ILE A 96 20.56 4.18 7.16
C ILE A 96 20.70 5.14 5.98
N THR A 97 21.27 6.33 6.22
CA THR A 97 21.51 7.30 5.14
C THR A 97 22.42 6.71 4.07
N ALA A 98 21.93 6.62 2.84
CA ALA A 98 22.66 6.04 1.72
C ALA A 98 22.61 6.97 0.51
N SER A 99 23.58 6.84 -0.39
CA SER A 99 23.43 7.32 -1.76
C SER A 99 22.70 6.25 -2.57
N SER A 100 21.98 6.63 -3.63
CA SER A 100 21.23 5.66 -4.40
C SER A 100 21.10 5.98 -5.89
N ARG A 101 20.83 4.94 -6.67
CA ARG A 101 20.55 4.98 -8.11
C ARG A 101 19.53 3.92 -8.49
N VAL A 102 18.87 4.13 -9.61
CA VAL A 102 18.02 3.13 -10.26
C VAL A 102 18.67 2.76 -11.59
N VAL A 103 18.65 1.48 -11.90
CA VAL A 103 19.03 0.97 -13.21
C VAL A 103 17.86 0.27 -13.86
N TYR A 104 17.69 0.43 -15.17
CA TYR A 104 16.54 -0.10 -15.89
C TYR A 104 16.88 -0.54 -17.32
N SER A 105 16.15 -1.50 -17.86
CA SER A 105 16.34 -2.05 -19.21
C SER A 105 15.03 -2.54 -19.81
N LEU A 106 15.02 -2.76 -21.12
CA LEU A 106 13.89 -3.36 -21.85
C LEU A 106 13.89 -4.89 -21.80
N SER A 107 15.01 -5.49 -21.37
CA SER A 107 15.16 -6.93 -21.20
C SER A 107 15.41 -7.26 -19.74
N SER A 108 14.88 -8.41 -19.31
CA SER A 108 15.16 -8.97 -17.98
C SER A 108 16.59 -9.51 -17.96
N HIS A 109 17.27 -9.30 -16.83
CA HIS A 109 18.60 -9.86 -16.56
C HIS A 109 18.64 -10.54 -15.17
N VAL A 110 17.56 -11.22 -14.79
CA VAL A 110 17.49 -11.97 -13.52
C VAL A 110 18.58 -13.05 -13.39
N ASP A 111 19.09 -13.57 -14.50
CA ASP A 111 20.15 -14.58 -14.49
C ASP A 111 21.56 -13.99 -14.31
N ASP A 112 21.71 -12.67 -14.45
CA ASP A 112 22.97 -11.94 -14.42
C ASP A 112 22.94 -10.81 -13.36
N GLU A 113 22.53 -11.14 -12.13
CA GLU A 113 22.24 -10.15 -11.07
C GLU A 113 23.40 -9.19 -10.76
N ASP A 114 24.64 -9.64 -10.89
CA ASP A 114 25.85 -8.85 -10.63
C ASP A 114 26.22 -7.92 -11.79
N ASN A 115 25.66 -8.14 -12.99
CA ASN A 115 26.05 -7.41 -14.20
C ASN A 115 25.13 -6.20 -14.47
N ILE A 116 25.20 -5.22 -13.57
CA ILE A 116 24.52 -3.92 -13.70
C ILE A 116 24.81 -3.16 -15.02
N ASN A 117 25.90 -3.46 -15.72
CA ASN A 117 26.25 -2.75 -16.96
C ASN A 117 25.30 -3.06 -18.13
N LEU A 118 24.41 -4.04 -17.99
CA LEU A 118 23.36 -4.37 -18.98
C LEU A 118 22.14 -3.44 -18.91
N TYR A 119 22.11 -2.55 -17.92
CA TYR A 119 21.02 -1.60 -17.69
C TYR A 119 21.44 -0.17 -18.03
N GLU A 120 20.46 0.66 -18.37
CA GLU A 120 20.59 2.11 -18.40
C GLU A 120 20.56 2.69 -16.98
N PHE A 121 21.32 3.76 -16.74
CA PHE A 121 21.48 4.37 -15.42
C PHE A 121 20.66 5.65 -15.26
N SER A 122 19.93 5.76 -14.15
CA SER A 122 19.42 7.05 -13.69
C SER A 122 20.56 7.94 -13.20
N ARG A 123 20.36 9.27 -13.20
CA ARG A 123 21.21 10.15 -12.38
C ARG A 123 20.95 9.83 -10.90
N SER A 124 22.01 9.71 -10.11
CA SER A 124 21.89 9.48 -8.66
C SER A 124 21.27 10.69 -7.96
N ASN A 125 20.55 10.49 -6.85
CA ASN A 125 19.96 11.58 -6.05
C ASN A 125 21.01 12.45 -5.29
N GLY A 126 22.32 12.24 -5.52
CA GLY A 126 23.42 13.15 -5.15
C GLY A 126 23.73 13.30 -3.65
N GLY A 127 22.79 13.06 -2.75
CA GLY A 127 22.94 13.14 -1.30
C GLY A 127 22.74 11.80 -0.60
N GLN A 128 23.28 11.69 0.62
CA GLN A 128 22.99 10.57 1.52
C GLN A 128 21.72 10.87 2.31
N THR A 129 20.65 10.12 2.06
CA THR A 129 19.34 10.27 2.71
C THR A 129 18.77 8.89 3.06
N THR A 130 17.72 8.84 3.86
CA THR A 130 16.94 7.60 4.10
C THR A 130 15.69 7.51 3.25
N PHE A 131 15.31 8.58 2.56
CA PHE A 131 14.22 8.62 1.62
C PHE A 131 14.75 9.04 0.26
N HIS A 132 14.39 8.28 -0.77
CA HIS A 132 14.90 8.48 -2.13
C HIS A 132 13.74 8.65 -3.11
N GLN A 133 13.92 9.58 -4.05
CA GLN A 133 13.10 9.72 -5.23
C GLN A 133 14.01 9.90 -6.42
N ILE A 134 13.84 9.06 -7.43
CA ILE A 134 14.67 9.04 -8.63
C ILE A 134 13.74 9.17 -9.83
N ASN A 135 13.96 10.22 -10.60
CA ASN A 135 13.23 10.50 -11.82
C ASN A 135 13.94 9.82 -13.00
N LEU A 136 13.26 8.89 -13.68
CA LEU A 136 13.75 8.19 -14.87
C LEU A 136 13.37 8.89 -16.18
N GLY A 137 12.64 10.00 -16.10
CA GLY A 137 12.11 10.74 -17.23
C GLY A 137 10.83 10.10 -17.81
N GLN A 138 10.45 10.58 -18.98
CA GLN A 138 9.31 10.08 -19.74
C GLN A 138 9.73 8.83 -20.52
N LEU A 139 9.46 7.66 -19.96
CA LEU A 139 9.69 6.39 -20.63
C LEU A 139 8.61 6.11 -21.70
N GLN A 140 8.84 5.09 -22.53
CA GLN A 140 7.86 4.75 -23.56
C GLN A 140 6.62 4.11 -22.94
N MET A 141 5.44 4.63 -23.28
CA MET A 141 4.16 4.06 -22.87
C MET A 141 3.99 2.65 -23.41
N ASN A 142 3.20 1.82 -22.71
CA ASN A 142 2.89 0.44 -23.08
C ASN A 142 4.13 -0.42 -23.35
N THR A 143 5.25 -0.08 -22.69
CA THR A 143 6.52 -0.78 -22.81
C THR A 143 6.89 -1.35 -21.45
N THR A 144 7.30 -2.63 -21.44
CA THR A 144 7.76 -3.28 -20.20
C THR A 144 9.21 -2.91 -19.96
N TYR A 145 9.49 -2.42 -18.76
CA TYR A 145 10.82 -2.14 -18.26
C TYR A 145 11.12 -3.03 -17.06
N TYR A 146 12.38 -3.42 -16.93
CA TYR A 146 12.92 -4.17 -15.82
C TYR A 146 13.92 -3.31 -15.08
N MET A 147 13.79 -3.18 -13.77
CA MET A 147 14.62 -2.28 -12.97
C MET A 147 15.15 -2.91 -11.70
N ARG A 148 16.26 -2.36 -11.20
CA ARG A 148 16.80 -2.62 -9.87
C ARG A 148 17.15 -1.31 -9.18
N VAL A 149 17.01 -1.28 -7.87
CA VAL A 149 17.42 -0.15 -7.03
C VAL A 149 18.69 -0.52 -6.29
N ILE A 150 19.63 0.41 -6.23
CA ILE A 150 20.91 0.23 -5.54
C ILE A 150 21.11 1.36 -4.57
N ALA A 151 21.41 1.00 -3.32
CA ALA A 151 21.78 1.91 -2.26
C ALA A 151 23.22 1.64 -1.81
N THR A 152 23.95 2.68 -1.42
CA THR A 152 25.34 2.56 -0.94
C THR A 152 25.58 3.52 0.21
N ALA A 153 25.98 2.97 1.37
CA ALA A 153 26.31 3.69 2.59
C ALA A 153 27.68 3.23 3.10
N GLY A 154 28.71 4.04 2.88
CA GLY A 154 30.10 3.66 3.20
C GLY A 154 30.54 2.42 2.41
N SER A 155 30.81 1.32 3.11
CA SER A 155 31.19 0.02 2.51
C SER A 155 30.01 -0.91 2.26
N GLN A 156 28.80 -0.56 2.71
CA GLN A 156 27.60 -1.37 2.51
C GLN A 156 26.92 -0.99 1.21
N THR A 157 26.55 -2.00 0.43
CA THR A 157 25.72 -1.87 -0.77
C THR A 157 24.59 -2.86 -0.66
N ASP A 158 23.36 -2.38 -0.86
CA ASP A 158 22.18 -3.22 -0.98
C ASP A 158 21.56 -3.01 -2.37
N MET A 159 20.98 -4.08 -2.92
CA MET A 159 20.36 -4.10 -4.23
C MET A 159 19.06 -4.90 -4.17
N THR A 160 18.00 -4.35 -4.74
CA THR A 160 16.73 -5.08 -4.85
C THR A 160 16.82 -6.21 -5.87
N GLY A 161 15.89 -7.17 -5.77
CA GLY A 161 15.55 -8.02 -6.91
C GLY A 161 15.09 -7.19 -8.13
N GLU A 162 15.05 -7.83 -9.30
CA GLU A 162 14.54 -7.19 -10.51
C GLU A 162 13.01 -7.01 -10.43
N LEU A 163 12.54 -5.78 -10.65
CA LEU A 163 11.12 -5.44 -10.73
C LEU A 163 10.75 -5.08 -12.17
N GLY A 164 9.72 -5.74 -12.70
CA GLY A 164 9.09 -5.36 -13.97
C GLY A 164 7.98 -4.31 -13.76
N PHE A 165 7.92 -3.29 -14.61
CA PHE A 165 6.81 -2.33 -14.64
C PHE A 165 6.45 -1.92 -16.08
N VAL A 166 5.23 -1.43 -16.26
CA VAL A 166 4.73 -0.90 -17.54
C VAL A 166 4.11 0.47 -17.28
N GLN A 167 4.52 1.47 -18.06
CA GLN A 167 3.80 2.74 -18.05
C GLN A 167 2.53 2.61 -18.88
N LEU A 168 1.37 2.80 -18.28
CA LEU A 168 0.12 2.76 -19.02
C LEU A 168 -0.11 4.12 -19.69
N PRO A 169 -0.58 4.16 -20.95
CA PRO A 169 -1.11 5.38 -21.53
C PRO A 169 -2.19 5.93 -20.60
N THR A 170 -2.12 7.20 -20.23
CA THR A 170 -3.21 7.84 -19.50
C THR A 170 -4.44 7.88 -20.41
N GLY A 171 -5.37 6.96 -20.16
CA GLY A 171 -6.70 6.98 -20.74
C GLY A 171 -7.50 8.16 -20.17
N ILE A 172 -7.46 9.27 -20.90
CA ILE A 172 -8.36 10.44 -20.83
C ILE A 172 -8.29 11.27 -19.54
N ILE A 173 -7.76 12.49 -19.66
CA ILE A 173 -8.07 13.60 -18.75
C ILE A 173 -9.53 14.01 -19.00
N PHE A 174 -10.48 13.43 -18.25
CA PHE A 174 -11.83 14.00 -18.15
C PHE A 174 -11.82 15.05 -17.04
N GLY A 175 -11.49 16.29 -17.40
CA GLY A 175 -11.50 17.39 -16.44
C GLY A 175 -10.59 18.58 -16.76
N SER A 176 -10.28 18.87 -18.02
CA SER A 176 -9.71 20.17 -18.37
C SER A 176 -10.80 21.23 -18.34
N ASN A 177 -11.10 21.80 -17.17
CA ASN A 177 -11.37 23.23 -17.14
C ASN A 177 -10.01 23.94 -17.23
N THR A 178 -9.94 24.96 -18.08
CA THR A 178 -8.78 25.74 -18.53
C THR A 178 -8.08 26.55 -17.42
N THR A 179 -7.91 25.97 -16.25
CA THR A 179 -7.31 26.62 -15.08
C THR A 179 -6.56 25.54 -14.31
N GLY A 180 -5.27 25.37 -14.65
CA GLY A 180 -4.38 24.31 -14.15
C GLY A 180 -4.36 24.16 -12.63
N GLN A 181 -5.30 23.37 -12.10
CA GLN A 181 -5.34 22.89 -10.73
C GLN A 181 -5.25 21.38 -10.81
N VAL A 182 -4.12 20.86 -10.33
CA VAL A 182 -3.86 19.43 -10.21
C VAL A 182 -4.77 18.90 -9.12
N TYR A 183 -5.75 18.08 -9.48
CA TYR A 183 -6.58 17.38 -8.50
C TYR A 183 -5.75 16.20 -7.96
N ARG A 184 -5.29 16.31 -6.71
CA ARG A 184 -4.75 15.17 -5.96
C ARG A 184 -5.87 14.14 -5.85
N ASP A 185 -5.63 12.91 -6.31
CA ASP A 185 -6.62 11.84 -6.26
C ASP A 185 -6.74 11.34 -4.82
N ASP A 186 -7.70 11.89 -4.09
CA ASP A 186 -8.07 11.57 -2.72
C ASP A 186 -9.20 10.52 -2.63
N GLY A 187 -9.37 9.72 -3.69
CA GLY A 187 -10.44 8.70 -3.78
C GLY A 187 -11.79 9.27 -4.22
N SER A 188 -11.82 10.54 -4.64
CA SER A 188 -12.98 11.26 -5.17
C SER A 188 -13.32 10.86 -6.63
N ALA A 189 -12.40 10.24 -7.36
CA ALA A 189 -12.64 9.74 -8.72
C ALA A 189 -13.76 8.68 -8.77
N PHE A 190 -13.89 7.83 -7.75
CA PHE A 190 -15.01 6.87 -7.67
C PHE A 190 -16.34 7.55 -7.29
N ALA A 191 -16.30 8.64 -6.52
CA ALA A 191 -17.49 9.40 -6.15
C ALA A 191 -18.08 10.16 -7.35
N SER A 192 -17.26 10.67 -8.26
CA SER A 192 -17.73 11.34 -9.50
C SER A 192 -18.35 10.36 -10.50
N VAL A 193 -17.80 9.14 -10.61
CA VAL A 193 -18.40 8.06 -11.40
C VAL A 193 -19.78 7.67 -10.85
N LEU A 194 -19.92 7.52 -9.53
CA LEU A 194 -21.23 7.21 -8.92
C LEU A 194 -22.22 8.38 -9.05
N ALA A 195 -21.76 9.62 -8.94
CA ALA A 195 -22.58 10.82 -9.12
C ALA A 195 -23.05 10.99 -10.57
N SER A 196 -22.22 10.64 -11.57
CA SER A 196 -22.62 10.69 -12.98
C SER A 196 -23.65 9.61 -13.35
N ILE A 197 -23.53 8.41 -12.78
CA ILE A 197 -24.58 7.38 -12.86
C ILE A 197 -25.86 7.87 -12.18
N GLY A 198 -25.76 8.45 -10.98
CA GLY A 198 -26.90 9.05 -10.28
C GLY A 198 -27.61 10.12 -11.12
N ALA A 199 -26.84 11.00 -11.78
CA ALA A 199 -27.37 12.06 -12.65
C ALA A 199 -28.06 11.51 -13.91
N PHE A 200 -27.56 10.41 -14.48
CA PHE A 200 -28.22 9.73 -15.60
C PHE A 200 -29.56 9.11 -15.18
N LEU A 201 -29.61 8.45 -14.03
CA LEU A 201 -30.80 7.77 -13.50
C LEU A 201 -31.93 8.73 -13.12
N ILE A 202 -31.63 10.00 -12.85
CA ILE A 202 -32.63 11.06 -12.61
C ILE A 202 -32.87 11.95 -13.83
N SER A 203 -32.26 11.67 -14.97
CA SER A 203 -32.44 12.49 -16.17
C SER A 203 -33.89 12.40 -16.69
N PRO A 204 -34.50 13.51 -17.15
CA PRO A 204 -35.89 13.52 -17.61
C PRO A 204 -36.16 12.50 -18.72
N TRP A 205 -35.18 12.27 -19.59
CA TRP A 205 -35.27 11.31 -20.69
C TRP A 205 -35.23 9.86 -20.21
N PHE A 206 -34.41 9.54 -19.20
CA PHE A 206 -34.36 8.21 -18.62
C PHE A 206 -35.63 7.88 -17.82
N LEU A 207 -36.16 8.86 -17.08
CA LEU A 207 -37.46 8.70 -16.40
C LEU A 207 -38.61 8.49 -17.39
N LEU A 208 -38.60 9.20 -18.51
CA LEU A 208 -39.59 9.01 -19.59
C LEU A 208 -39.49 7.60 -20.19
N LEU A 209 -38.27 7.07 -20.37
CA LEU A 209 -38.04 5.70 -20.83
C LEU A 209 -38.59 4.66 -19.82
N ILE A 210 -38.38 4.85 -18.52
CA ILE A 210 -38.96 3.98 -17.47
C ILE A 210 -40.49 4.01 -17.51
N ILE A 211 -41.09 5.20 -17.65
CA ILE A 211 -42.55 5.35 -17.74
C ILE A 211 -43.12 4.60 -18.95
N ILE A 212 -42.45 4.69 -20.11
CA ILE A 212 -42.85 3.95 -21.32
C ILE A 212 -42.77 2.44 -21.09
N ILE A 213 -41.68 1.95 -20.49
CA ILE A 213 -41.52 0.52 -20.19
C ILE A 213 -42.63 0.04 -19.25
N LEU A 214 -42.95 0.79 -18.20
CA LEU A 214 -44.04 0.46 -17.28
C LEU A 214 -45.41 0.47 -17.97
N LEU A 215 -45.65 1.41 -18.89
CA LEU A 215 -46.87 1.46 -19.68
C LEU A 215 -47.00 0.22 -20.58
N ILE A 216 -45.91 -0.20 -21.23
CA ILE A 216 -45.87 -1.41 -22.06
C ILE A 216 -46.18 -2.64 -21.19
N ILE A 217 -45.56 -2.77 -20.02
CA ILE A 217 -45.83 -3.88 -19.10
C ILE A 217 -47.31 -3.91 -18.66
N LEU A 218 -47.90 -2.74 -18.34
CA LEU A 218 -49.31 -2.63 -17.99
C LEU A 218 -50.25 -3.02 -19.14
N LEU A 219 -49.92 -2.61 -20.37
CA LEU A 219 -50.70 -2.96 -21.56
C LEU A 219 -50.61 -4.45 -21.87
N MET A 220 -49.41 -5.05 -21.76
CA MET A 220 -49.22 -6.49 -21.92
C MET A 220 -49.99 -7.30 -20.87
N ARG A 221 -50.02 -6.83 -19.61
CA ARG A 221 -50.76 -7.49 -18.52
C ARG A 221 -52.28 -7.42 -18.70
N ARG A 222 -52.81 -6.39 -19.36
CA ARG A 222 -54.25 -6.24 -19.63
C ARG A 222 -54.73 -7.11 -20.80
N GLY A 223 -53.83 -7.45 -21.74
CA GLY A 223 -54.15 -8.28 -22.90
C GLY A 223 -54.33 -9.78 -22.61
N SER A 224 -53.89 -10.27 -21.45
CA SER A 224 -53.97 -11.70 -21.09
C SER A 224 -55.31 -12.16 -20.50
N GLU A 225 -56.27 -11.26 -20.26
CA GLU A 225 -57.58 -11.64 -19.69
C GLU A 225 -58.69 -11.88 -20.74
N ALA A 226 -58.41 -11.71 -22.03
CA ALA A 226 -59.42 -11.81 -23.10
C ALA A 226 -59.25 -13.08 -23.97
N SER A 227 -59.23 -14.28 -23.38
CA SER A 227 -59.52 -15.52 -24.12
C SER A 227 -59.75 -16.71 -23.18
N TYR A 228 -60.97 -16.81 -22.65
CA TYR A 228 -61.58 -18.10 -22.30
C TYR A 228 -63.10 -17.97 -22.49
N VAL A 229 -63.54 -17.95 -23.75
CA VAL A 229 -64.95 -18.28 -24.08
C VAL A 229 -65.01 -19.78 -24.26
N HIS A 230 -65.42 -20.48 -23.20
CA HIS A 230 -65.69 -21.91 -23.24
C HIS A 230 -67.04 -22.11 -23.96
N THR A 231 -67.02 -22.56 -25.21
CA THR A 231 -68.22 -23.04 -25.90
C THR A 231 -68.49 -24.47 -25.44
N SER A 232 -69.52 -24.66 -24.61
CA SER A 232 -70.09 -25.99 -24.34
C SER A 232 -71.10 -26.32 -25.44
N GLY A 233 -70.76 -27.27 -26.30
CA GLY A 233 -71.70 -27.89 -27.23
C GLY A 233 -72.60 -28.91 -26.52
N PRO A 234 -73.84 -29.13 -26.99
CA PRO A 234 -74.75 -30.11 -26.38
C PRO A 234 -74.34 -31.54 -26.80
N VAL A 235 -74.24 -32.44 -25.82
CA VAL A 235 -74.08 -33.88 -26.05
C VAL A 235 -75.47 -34.47 -26.24
N GLU A 236 -75.76 -34.87 -27.48
CA GLU A 236 -76.97 -35.59 -27.88
C GLU A 236 -76.80 -37.09 -27.56
N ILE A 237 -77.61 -37.62 -26.65
CA ILE A 237 -77.67 -39.06 -26.35
C ILE A 237 -78.75 -39.68 -27.24
N LYS A 238 -78.36 -40.55 -28.17
CA LYS A 238 -79.27 -41.45 -28.90
C LYS A 238 -79.26 -42.83 -28.27
N SER A 239 -80.48 -43.27 -27.93
CA SER A 239 -81.03 -44.61 -27.69
C SER A 239 -80.16 -45.65 -26.99
#